data_AF-A0AAD7TTI3-F1
#
_entry.id   AF-A0AAD7TTI3-F1
#
_cell.length_a   1.000
_cell.length_b   1.000
_cell.length_c   1.000
_cell.angle_alpha   90.00
_cell.angle_beta   90.00
_cell.angle_gamma   90.00
#
_symmetry.space_group_name_H-M   'P 1'
#
loop_
_entity.id
_entity.type
_entity.pdbx_description
1 polymer ?
#
loop_
_entity_poly.entity_id
_entity_poly.type
_entity_poly.pdbx_seq_one_letter_code
_entity_poly.pdbx_strand_id
1 'polypeptide(L)'
;MTATARFEARDPARNVIRWFPRACKAIVWTIVLCEIAAILASWNASTPVSKLTLSLLTFGGHPTPLKVYMSPAFLAGWAMVISGTLLRDVCYRYLGDQFTVALSIAEGHKLVTEGPYSIVRHPSYTAWIIVSTGLVITETCRGSWVAQCGILDSSVGKIGVVVYVILHMRICIIAVHRTAEEDKALRETFGEEWVRWAKRTPYLICPGLY
;
A
#
# COMPACT_ATOMS: atom_id res chain seq x y z
N MET A 1 -0.33 -38.32 3.60
CA MET A 1 0.38 -37.05 3.86
C MET A 1 1.61 -37.00 2.97
N THR A 2 1.62 -36.12 1.97
CA THR A 2 2.70 -35.98 0.98
C THR A 2 3.91 -35.27 1.57
N ALA A 3 5.12 -35.56 1.05
CA ALA A 3 6.39 -35.05 1.55
C ALA A 3 6.51 -33.50 1.50
N THR A 4 5.76 -32.84 0.61
CA THR A 4 5.59 -31.38 0.53
C THR A 4 4.96 -30.78 1.78
N ALA A 5 3.97 -31.46 2.39
CA ALA A 5 3.31 -30.99 3.61
C ALA A 5 4.22 -31.01 4.85
N ARG A 6 5.33 -31.76 4.82
CA ARG A 6 6.32 -31.80 5.92
C ARG A 6 7.36 -30.67 5.85
N PHE A 7 7.62 -30.11 4.66
CA PHE A 7 8.54 -28.97 4.50
C PHE A 7 7.84 -27.62 4.77
N GLU A 8 6.55 -27.48 4.44
CA GLU A 8 5.77 -26.25 4.66
C GLU A 8 5.41 -25.97 6.13
N ALA A 9 5.53 -26.98 7.01
CA ALA A 9 5.09 -26.89 8.40
C ALA A 9 6.13 -26.27 9.37
N ARG A 10 7.39 -26.07 8.94
CA ARG A 10 8.52 -25.72 9.83
C ARG A 10 9.29 -24.44 9.50
N ASP A 11 8.77 -23.59 8.62
CA ASP A 11 9.45 -22.33 8.30
C ASP A 11 9.06 -21.20 9.30
N PRO A 12 9.97 -20.74 10.19
CA PRO A 12 9.70 -19.60 11.07
C PRO A 12 9.37 -18.31 10.31
N ALA A 13 9.76 -18.18 9.03
CA ALA A 13 9.38 -17.05 8.20
C ALA A 13 7.87 -17.01 7.87
N ARG A 14 7.15 -18.13 7.96
CA ARG A 14 5.70 -18.21 7.69
C ARG A 14 4.89 -17.33 8.64
N ASN A 15 5.28 -17.27 9.90
CA ASN A 15 4.62 -16.40 10.89
C ASN A 15 4.91 -14.93 10.60
N VAL A 16 6.15 -14.59 10.24
CA VAL A 16 6.53 -13.22 9.87
C VAL A 16 5.71 -12.75 8.66
N ILE A 17 5.60 -13.57 7.61
CA ILE A 17 4.82 -13.27 6.39
C ILE A 17 3.34 -13.06 6.69
N ARG A 18 2.77 -13.75 7.69
CA ARG A 18 1.35 -13.61 8.08
C ARG A 18 1.07 -12.40 8.94
N TRP A 19 1.95 -12.04 9.87
CA TRP A 19 1.71 -10.95 10.81
C TRP A 19 2.14 -9.59 10.26
N PHE A 20 3.18 -9.56 9.43
CA PHE A 20 3.74 -8.31 8.91
C PHE A 20 2.72 -7.44 8.15
N PRO A 21 1.93 -7.97 7.19
CA PRO A 21 0.90 -7.15 6.52
C PRO A 21 -0.19 -6.66 7.48
N ARG A 22 -0.54 -7.46 8.49
CA ARG A 22 -1.54 -7.06 9.51
C ARG A 22 -1.01 -5.93 10.39
N ALA A 23 0.26 -5.98 10.76
CA ALA A 23 0.93 -4.92 11.52
C ALA A 23 1.01 -3.62 10.71
N CYS A 24 1.47 -3.67 9.45
CA CYS A 24 1.49 -2.49 8.57
C CYS A 24 0.10 -1.88 8.42
N LYS A 25 -0.92 -2.71 8.20
CA LYS A 25 -2.32 -2.27 8.13
C LYS A 25 -2.76 -1.59 9.44
N ALA A 26 -2.44 -2.18 10.59
CA ALA A 26 -2.78 -1.59 11.89
C ALA A 26 -2.13 -0.21 12.11
N ILE A 27 -0.87 -0.04 11.69
CA ILE A 27 -0.17 1.25 11.76
C ILE A 27 -0.88 2.30 10.91
N VAL A 28 -1.15 1.99 9.64
CA VAL A 28 -1.87 2.89 8.71
C VAL A 28 -3.24 3.28 9.29
N TRP A 29 -4.04 2.31 9.73
CA TRP A 29 -5.35 2.61 10.31
C TRP A 29 -5.26 3.44 11.59
N THR A 30 -4.24 3.23 12.41
CA THR A 30 -4.03 4.04 13.62
C THR A 30 -3.76 5.50 13.22
N ILE A 31 -2.85 5.73 12.28
CA ILE A 31 -2.53 7.08 11.79
C ILE A 31 -3.78 7.75 11.19
N VAL A 32 -4.51 7.04 10.32
CA VAL A 32 -5.75 7.54 9.70
C VAL A 32 -6.81 7.90 10.74
N LEU A 33 -7.02 7.06 11.76
CA LEU A 33 -8.02 7.33 12.80
C LEU A 33 -7.62 8.54 13.65
N CYS A 34 -6.33 8.68 13.98
CA CYS A 34 -5.80 9.85 14.67
C CYS A 34 -5.94 11.13 13.82
N GLU A 35 -5.66 11.06 12.52
CA GLU A 35 -5.86 12.14 11.55
C GLU A 35 -7.32 12.60 11.53
N ILE A 36 -8.26 11.66 11.36
CA ILE A 36 -9.70 11.95 11.34
C ILE A 36 -10.13 12.60 12.66
N ALA A 37 -9.72 12.04 13.80
CA ALA A 37 -10.04 12.59 15.11
C ALA A 37 -9.49 14.02 15.29
N ALA A 38 -8.26 14.28 14.85
CA ALA A 38 -7.67 15.61 14.90
C ALA A 38 -8.37 16.62 13.98
N ILE A 39 -8.76 16.21 12.76
CA ILE A 39 -9.53 17.05 11.83
C ILE A 39 -10.89 17.39 12.44
N LEU A 40 -11.64 16.40 12.94
CA LEU A 40 -12.96 16.62 13.53
C LEU A 40 -12.88 17.51 14.79
N ALA A 41 -11.90 17.26 15.66
CA ALA A 41 -11.70 18.05 16.87
C ALA A 41 -11.25 19.49 16.57
N SER A 42 -10.45 19.70 15.52
CA SER A 42 -9.99 21.04 15.12
C SER A 42 -11.13 21.88 14.51
N TRP A 43 -12.14 21.24 13.90
CA TRP A 43 -13.30 21.95 13.34
C TRP A 43 -14.23 22.54 14.42
N ASN A 44 -14.30 21.92 15.60
CA ASN A 44 -15.07 22.44 16.74
C ASN A 44 -14.22 22.48 18.03
N ALA A 45 -13.14 23.27 18.02
CA ALA A 45 -12.16 23.34 19.11
C ALA A 45 -12.71 23.93 20.44
N SER A 46 -13.93 24.46 20.45
CA SER A 46 -14.53 25.08 21.63
C SER A 46 -15.05 24.06 22.66
N THR A 47 -15.37 22.83 22.24
CA THR A 47 -15.94 21.82 23.15
C THR A 47 -14.87 21.15 24.03
N PRO A 48 -15.22 20.72 25.26
CA PRO A 48 -14.29 19.99 26.13
C PRO A 48 -13.75 18.69 25.50
N VAL A 49 -14.60 17.99 24.73
CA VAL A 49 -14.23 16.76 24.03
C VAL A 49 -13.15 17.03 23.00
N SER A 50 -13.31 18.05 22.14
CA SER A 50 -12.30 18.40 21.15
C SER A 50 -10.96 18.77 21.78
N LYS A 51 -10.97 19.53 22.90
CA LYS A 51 -9.75 19.89 23.63
C LYS A 51 -9.05 18.66 24.20
N LEU A 52 -9.81 17.73 24.80
CA LEU A 52 -9.28 16.46 25.29
C LEU A 52 -8.71 15.62 24.15
N THR A 53 -9.42 15.47 23.04
CA THR A 53 -8.96 14.73 21.87
C THR A 53 -7.65 15.29 21.33
N LEU A 54 -7.55 16.61 21.10
CA LEU A 54 -6.32 17.23 20.61
C LEU A 54 -5.17 17.07 21.62
N SER A 55 -5.45 17.17 22.93
CA SER A 55 -4.45 16.94 23.97
C SER A 55 -3.92 15.50 23.98
N LEU A 56 -4.80 14.50 23.84
CA LEU A 56 -4.41 13.08 23.80
C LEU A 56 -3.62 12.73 22.53
N LEU A 57 -3.89 13.45 21.44
CA LEU A 57 -3.23 13.27 20.15
C LEU A 57 -1.93 14.08 20.00
N THR A 58 -1.51 14.83 21.03
CA THR A 58 -0.28 15.63 21.03
C THR A 58 0.80 14.93 21.86
N PHE A 59 1.99 14.76 21.29
CA PHE A 59 3.13 14.10 21.92
C PHE A 59 4.09 15.11 22.57
N GLY A 60 4.78 14.67 23.63
CA GLY A 60 6.00 15.33 24.13
C GLY A 60 5.83 16.74 24.70
N GLY A 61 4.61 17.18 25.02
CA GLY A 61 4.37 18.56 25.48
C GLY A 61 4.50 19.60 24.36
N HIS A 62 4.35 19.18 23.09
CA HIS A 62 4.35 20.07 21.93
C HIS A 62 3.34 21.21 22.13
N PRO A 63 3.69 22.47 21.79
CA PRO A 63 2.82 23.61 22.07
C PRO A 63 1.45 23.44 21.40
N THR A 64 0.39 23.48 22.21
CA THR A 64 -0.98 23.55 21.70
C THR A 64 -1.23 24.89 21.01
N PRO A 65 -1.99 24.95 19.88
CA PRO A 65 -2.90 23.91 19.41
C PRO A 65 -2.37 23.10 18.21
N LEU A 66 -2.57 21.78 18.28
CA LEU A 66 -2.45 20.85 17.15
C LEU A 66 -3.29 21.35 15.97
N LYS A 67 -2.64 21.86 14.92
CA LYS A 67 -3.29 22.46 13.76
C LYS A 67 -3.12 21.58 12.52
N VAL A 68 -4.05 20.64 12.36
CA VAL A 68 -4.16 19.80 11.18
C VAL A 68 -4.90 20.56 10.08
N TYR A 69 -4.44 20.46 8.83
CA TYR A 69 -5.09 21.08 7.68
C TYR A 69 -4.79 20.33 6.39
N MET A 70 -5.73 20.40 5.45
CA MET A 70 -5.62 19.72 4.16
C MET A 70 -4.74 20.53 3.22
N SER A 71 -3.44 20.20 3.18
CA SER A 71 -2.52 20.80 2.22
C SER A 71 -2.77 20.27 0.80
N PRO A 72 -2.29 20.95 -0.27
CA PRO A 72 -2.36 20.40 -1.62
C PRO A 72 -1.70 19.01 -1.74
N ALA A 73 -0.61 18.78 -0.99
CA ALA A 73 0.03 17.47 -0.91
C ALA A 73 -0.87 16.42 -0.25
N PHE A 74 -1.59 16.78 0.81
CA PHE A 74 -2.58 15.90 1.44
C PHE A 74 -3.68 15.48 0.44
N LEU A 75 -4.21 16.43 -0.32
CA LEU A 75 -5.23 16.17 -1.35
C LEU A 75 -4.68 15.31 -2.50
N ALA A 76 -3.45 15.59 -2.95
CA ALA A 76 -2.78 14.78 -3.96
C ALA A 76 -2.53 13.34 -3.48
N GLY A 77 -2.08 13.17 -2.23
CA GLY A 77 -1.90 11.87 -1.61
C GLY A 77 -3.20 11.07 -1.55
N TRP A 78 -4.31 11.68 -1.12
CA TRP A 78 -5.64 11.04 -1.14
C TRP A 78 -6.11 10.70 -2.56
N ALA A 79 -5.89 11.59 -3.53
CA ALA A 79 -6.22 11.31 -4.92
C ALA A 79 -5.44 10.09 -5.45
N MET A 80 -4.17 9.95 -5.07
CA MET A 80 -3.36 8.76 -5.37
C MET A 80 -3.93 7.52 -4.69
N VAL A 81 -4.21 7.56 -3.37
CA VAL A 81 -4.80 6.42 -2.65
C VAL A 81 -6.10 5.98 -3.31
N ILE A 82 -7.01 6.90 -3.61
CA ILE A 82 -8.31 6.59 -4.24
C ILE A 82 -8.11 6.01 -5.63
N SER A 83 -7.33 6.66 -6.50
CA SER A 83 -7.11 6.18 -7.87
C SER A 83 -6.40 4.83 -7.91
N GLY A 84 -5.40 4.61 -7.06
CA GLY A 84 -4.71 3.33 -6.92
C GLY A 84 -5.65 2.24 -6.40
N THR A 85 -6.48 2.52 -5.40
CA THR A 85 -7.47 1.56 -4.89
C THR A 85 -8.50 1.20 -5.97
N LEU A 86 -9.02 2.18 -6.71
CA LEU A 86 -9.96 1.94 -7.80
C LEU A 86 -9.32 1.12 -8.93
N LEU A 87 -8.08 1.44 -9.31
CA LEU A 87 -7.34 0.65 -10.30
C LEU A 87 -7.15 -0.81 -9.83
N ARG A 88 -6.81 -1.00 -8.55
CA ARG A 88 -6.67 -2.33 -7.96
C ARG A 88 -7.99 -3.11 -7.97
N ASP A 89 -9.09 -2.46 -7.63
CA ASP A 89 -10.43 -3.05 -7.68
C ASP A 89 -10.80 -3.47 -9.10
N VAL A 90 -10.54 -2.62 -10.09
CA VAL A 90 -10.73 -2.98 -11.52
C VAL A 90 -9.85 -4.18 -11.90
N CYS A 91 -8.58 -4.22 -11.50
CA CYS A 91 -7.71 -5.37 -11.77
C CYS A 91 -8.29 -6.67 -11.19
N TYR A 92 -8.82 -6.63 -9.98
CA TYR A 92 -9.45 -7.80 -9.35
C TYR A 92 -10.74 -8.22 -10.05
N ARG A 93 -11.55 -7.27 -10.54
CA ARG A 93 -12.74 -7.60 -11.33
C ARG A 93 -12.39 -8.27 -12.67
N TYR A 94 -11.30 -7.85 -13.32
CA TYR A 94 -10.82 -8.48 -14.56
C TYR A 94 -10.20 -9.86 -14.33
N LEU A 95 -9.48 -10.05 -13.22
CA LEU A 95 -8.95 -11.37 -12.84
C LEU A 95 -10.05 -12.34 -12.36
N GLY A 96 -11.12 -11.81 -11.74
CA GLY A 96 -12.22 -12.60 -11.19
C GLY A 96 -11.74 -13.69 -10.23
N ASP A 97 -12.31 -14.88 -10.37
CA ASP A 97 -11.97 -16.06 -9.56
C ASP A 97 -10.54 -16.59 -9.78
N GLN A 98 -9.80 -16.03 -10.75
CA GLN A 98 -8.43 -16.44 -11.06
C GLN A 98 -7.38 -15.68 -10.24
N PHE A 99 -7.77 -14.69 -9.43
CA PHE A 99 -6.83 -13.98 -8.56
C PHE A 99 -6.35 -14.87 -7.41
N THR A 100 -5.09 -15.30 -7.47
CA THR A 100 -4.41 -16.02 -6.39
C THR A 100 -3.37 -15.11 -5.72
N VAL A 101 -3.43 -15.02 -4.38
CA VAL A 101 -2.46 -14.25 -3.57
C VAL A 101 -1.09 -14.93 -3.52
N ALA A 102 -1.07 -16.25 -3.62
CA ALA A 102 0.12 -17.03 -3.91
C ALA A 102 0.30 -17.09 -5.43
N LEU A 103 1.55 -17.17 -5.92
CA LEU A 103 1.91 -17.40 -7.33
C LEU A 103 1.46 -18.80 -7.84
N SER A 104 0.33 -19.30 -7.36
CA SER A 104 -0.26 -20.58 -7.72
C SER A 104 -1.21 -20.36 -8.87
N ILE A 105 -0.77 -20.76 -10.06
CA ILE A 105 -1.63 -20.88 -11.23
C ILE A 105 -2.47 -22.14 -11.01
N ALA A 106 -3.77 -21.96 -10.75
CA ALA A 106 -4.70 -23.07 -10.59
C ALA A 106 -4.97 -23.76 -11.95
N GLU A 107 -5.35 -25.03 -11.94
CA GLU A 107 -5.81 -25.73 -13.14
C GLU A 107 -7.00 -24.99 -13.76
N GLY A 108 -6.91 -24.62 -15.05
CA GLY A 108 -7.94 -23.85 -15.76
C GLY A 108 -7.78 -22.33 -15.75
N HIS A 109 -6.67 -21.79 -15.23
CA HIS A 109 -6.34 -20.36 -15.33
C HIS A 109 -6.26 -19.94 -16.81
N LYS A 110 -6.82 -18.78 -17.16
CA LYS A 110 -6.75 -18.18 -18.49
C LYS A 110 -5.88 -16.93 -18.43
N LEU A 111 -5.15 -16.62 -19.49
CA LEU A 111 -4.38 -15.39 -19.52
C LEU A 111 -5.33 -14.19 -19.70
N VAL A 112 -5.44 -13.35 -18.68
CA VAL A 112 -6.25 -12.12 -18.75
C VAL A 112 -5.46 -11.06 -19.50
N THR A 113 -5.98 -10.64 -20.66
CA THR A 113 -5.31 -9.68 -21.56
C THR A 113 -6.13 -8.42 -21.82
N GLU A 114 -7.29 -8.28 -21.16
CA GLU A 114 -8.24 -7.20 -21.35
C GLU A 114 -8.14 -6.13 -20.24
N GLY A 115 -8.78 -4.98 -20.48
CA GLY A 115 -8.85 -3.90 -19.49
C GLY A 115 -7.45 -3.35 -19.16
N PRO A 116 -7.11 -3.14 -17.88
CA PRO A 116 -5.77 -2.67 -17.49
C PRO A 116 -4.62 -3.56 -17.98
N TYR A 117 -4.87 -4.86 -18.19
CA TYR A 117 -3.88 -5.84 -18.66
C TYR A 117 -3.57 -5.73 -20.16
N SER A 118 -4.35 -4.94 -20.92
CA SER A 118 -4.02 -4.60 -22.30
C SER A 118 -3.05 -3.41 -22.41
N ILE A 119 -2.84 -2.67 -21.33
CA ILE A 119 -2.00 -1.46 -21.28
C ILE A 119 -0.63 -1.75 -20.68
N VAL A 120 -0.60 -2.44 -19.53
CA VAL A 120 0.61 -2.89 -18.84
C VAL A 120 0.43 -4.34 -18.39
N ARG A 121 1.52 -5.09 -18.25
CA ARG A 121 1.47 -6.52 -17.88
C ARG A 121 1.04 -6.72 -16.43
N HIS A 122 1.45 -5.84 -15.51
CA HIS A 122 1.11 -5.95 -14.09
C HIS A 122 0.48 -4.67 -13.51
N PRO A 123 -0.73 -4.28 -13.97
CA PRO A 123 -1.42 -3.06 -13.53
C PRO A 123 -1.74 -3.08 -12.03
N SER A 124 -1.88 -4.27 -11.47
CA SER A 124 -2.10 -4.50 -10.05
C SER A 124 -0.92 -3.97 -9.21
N TYR A 125 0.33 -4.22 -9.62
CA TYR A 125 1.51 -3.68 -8.90
C TYR A 125 1.63 -2.18 -9.05
N THR A 126 1.24 -1.61 -10.20
CA THR A 126 1.11 -0.15 -10.40
C THR A 126 0.18 0.46 -9.38
N ALA A 127 -1.01 -0.13 -9.22
CA ALA A 127 -1.99 0.29 -8.23
C ALA A 127 -1.42 0.24 -6.80
N TRP A 128 -0.66 -0.81 -6.47
CA TRP A 128 -0.04 -0.94 -5.15
C TRP A 128 1.01 0.14 -4.89
N ILE A 129 1.85 0.46 -5.88
CA ILE A 129 2.84 1.54 -5.79
C ILE A 129 2.13 2.88 -5.59
N ILE A 130 1.10 3.17 -6.39
CA ILE A 130 0.33 4.42 -6.28
C ILE A 130 -0.28 4.58 -4.87
N VAL A 131 -0.92 3.53 -4.34
CA VAL A 131 -1.49 3.55 -2.97
C VAL A 131 -0.40 3.75 -1.92
N SER A 132 0.71 3.00 -2.02
CA SER A 132 1.83 3.08 -1.07
C SER A 132 2.42 4.50 -1.03
N THR A 133 2.67 5.10 -2.20
CA THR A 133 3.17 6.47 -2.30
C THR A 133 2.13 7.49 -1.80
N GLY A 134 0.86 7.31 -2.14
CA GLY A 134 -0.23 8.17 -1.67
C GLY A 134 -0.38 8.18 -0.15
N LEU A 135 -0.25 7.01 0.51
CA LEU A 135 -0.28 6.89 1.97
C LEU A 135 0.87 7.65 2.62
N VAL A 136 2.11 7.44 2.15
CA VAL A 136 3.27 8.17 2.68
C VAL A 136 3.07 9.68 2.54
N ILE A 137 2.66 10.16 1.36
CA ILE A 137 2.40 11.59 1.14
C ILE A 137 1.33 12.10 2.09
N THR A 138 0.17 11.44 2.15
CA THR A 138 -0.96 11.88 2.97
C THR A 138 -0.59 11.95 4.45
N GLU A 139 0.08 10.92 4.95
CA GLU A 139 0.34 10.75 6.37
C GLU A 139 1.57 11.51 6.86
N THR A 140 2.51 11.88 5.99
CA THR A 140 3.73 12.60 6.41
C THR A 140 3.84 14.01 5.81
N CYS A 141 2.88 14.47 5.00
CA CYS A 141 2.92 15.82 4.45
C CYS A 141 2.72 16.88 5.54
N ARG A 142 3.14 18.11 5.23
CA ARG A 142 2.86 19.26 6.09
C ARG A 142 1.34 19.43 6.25
N GLY A 143 0.91 19.58 7.49
CA GLY A 143 -0.50 19.70 7.85
C GLY A 143 -1.16 18.39 8.25
N SER A 144 -0.53 17.23 8.01
CA SER A 144 -0.95 15.94 8.57
C SER A 144 -0.76 15.88 10.08
N TRP A 145 -1.50 14.99 10.75
CA TRP A 145 -1.35 14.71 12.17
C TRP A 145 0.07 14.31 12.53
N VAL A 146 0.71 13.39 11.80
CA VAL A 146 2.10 12.95 12.11
C VAL A 146 3.07 14.13 12.04
N ALA A 147 2.88 15.05 11.10
CA ALA A 147 3.73 16.23 10.98
C ALA A 147 3.49 17.26 12.10
N GLN A 148 2.30 17.29 12.71
CA GLN A 148 1.86 18.35 13.61
C GLN A 148 1.71 17.89 15.08
N CYS A 149 1.71 16.59 15.35
CA CYS A 149 1.47 16.05 16.68
C CYS A 149 2.67 16.07 17.61
N GLY A 150 3.83 16.55 17.17
CA GLY A 150 5.05 16.60 17.99
C GLY A 150 5.80 15.27 18.08
N ILE A 151 5.34 14.19 17.43
CA ILE A 151 6.07 12.91 17.41
C ILE A 151 7.48 13.08 16.83
N LEU A 152 7.60 13.95 15.82
CA LEU A 152 8.85 14.31 15.16
C LEU A 152 9.79 15.16 16.03
N ASP A 153 9.37 15.65 17.20
CA ASP A 153 10.28 16.37 18.11
C ASP A 153 11.22 15.40 18.84
N SER A 154 10.79 14.15 19.01
CA SER A 154 11.56 13.08 19.64
C SER A 154 12.42 12.30 18.63
N SER A 155 13.62 11.88 19.03
CA SER A 155 14.46 11.01 18.20
C SER A 155 13.80 9.66 17.89
N VAL A 156 13.07 9.11 18.86
CA VAL A 156 12.33 7.84 18.69
C VAL A 156 11.24 7.98 17.63
N GLY A 157 10.46 9.08 17.67
CA GLY A 157 9.42 9.34 16.69
C GLY A 157 9.97 9.59 15.28
N LYS A 158 11.08 10.32 15.14
CA LYS A 158 11.79 10.47 13.85
C LYS A 158 12.21 9.12 13.28
N ILE A 159 12.81 8.25 14.10
CA ILE A 159 13.19 6.89 13.69
C ILE A 159 11.95 6.10 13.26
N GLY A 160 10.85 6.18 14.03
CA GLY A 160 9.59 5.52 13.70
C GLY A 160 9.04 5.93 12.33
N VAL A 161 9.02 7.23 12.02
CA VAL A 161 8.57 7.74 10.72
C VAL A 161 9.52 7.33 9.60
N VAL A 162 10.84 7.37 9.81
CA VAL A 162 11.82 6.90 8.83
C VAL A 162 11.63 5.41 8.53
N VAL A 163 11.45 4.58 9.56
CA VAL A 163 11.16 3.15 9.39
C VAL A 163 9.86 2.96 8.61
N TYR A 164 8.80 3.69 8.95
CA TYR A 164 7.52 3.65 8.24
C TYR A 164 7.67 3.94 6.74
N VAL A 165 8.40 5.00 6.38
CA VAL A 165 8.69 5.35 4.97
C VAL A 165 9.53 4.28 4.29
N ILE A 166 10.56 3.75 4.95
CA ILE A 166 11.40 2.66 4.41
C ILE A 166 10.56 1.42 4.15
N LEU A 167 9.64 1.05 5.04
CA LEU A 167 8.76 -0.10 4.85
C LEU A 167 7.88 0.07 3.59
N HIS A 168 7.33 1.27 3.36
CA HIS A 168 6.56 1.58 2.15
C HIS A 168 7.42 1.57 0.88
N MET A 169 8.65 2.08 0.95
CA MET A 169 9.61 2.00 -0.16
C MET A 169 9.98 0.56 -0.49
N ARG A 170 10.19 -0.29 0.53
CA ARG A 170 10.44 -1.73 0.33
C ARG A 170 9.28 -2.43 -0.34
N ILE A 171 8.03 -2.06 -0.02
CA ILE A 171 6.85 -2.58 -0.70
C ILE A 171 6.89 -2.25 -2.20
N CYS A 172 7.22 -1.00 -2.56
CA CYS A 172 7.34 -0.61 -3.97
C CYS A 172 8.44 -1.39 -4.70
N ILE A 173 9.60 -1.57 -4.06
CA ILE A 173 10.72 -2.35 -4.62
C ILE A 173 10.32 -3.82 -4.82
N ILE A 174 9.67 -4.44 -3.83
CA ILE A 174 9.17 -5.82 -3.94
C ILE A 174 8.14 -5.94 -5.06
N ALA A 175 7.22 -4.98 -5.19
CA ALA A 175 6.24 -4.96 -6.26
C ALA A 175 6.90 -4.96 -7.65
N VAL A 176 8.00 -4.23 -7.82
CA VAL A 176 8.78 -4.22 -9.07
C VAL A 176 9.55 -5.51 -9.27
N HIS A 177 10.22 -6.07 -8.26
CA HIS A 177 10.99 -7.30 -8.44
C HIS A 177 10.12 -8.53 -8.73
N ARG A 178 8.92 -8.59 -8.14
CA ARG A 178 7.99 -9.72 -8.31
C ARG A 178 7.45 -9.85 -9.72
N THR A 179 7.44 -8.76 -10.50
CA THR A 179 6.92 -8.82 -11.88
C THR A 179 7.72 -9.79 -12.73
N ALA A 180 9.06 -9.81 -12.61
CA ALA A 180 9.90 -10.68 -13.42
C ALA A 180 9.67 -12.18 -13.11
N GLU A 181 9.49 -12.51 -11.84
CA GLU A 181 9.18 -13.89 -11.41
C GLU A 181 7.77 -14.31 -11.88
N GLU A 182 6.80 -13.41 -11.79
CA GLU A 182 5.43 -13.63 -12.24
C GLU A 182 5.34 -13.76 -13.76
N ASP A 183 6.00 -12.89 -14.53
CA ASP A 183 6.06 -12.96 -15.99
C ASP A 183 6.73 -14.25 -16.46
N LYS A 184 7.79 -14.69 -15.76
CA LYS A 184 8.42 -15.98 -16.04
C LYS A 184 7.43 -17.13 -15.83
N ALA A 185 6.71 -17.15 -14.70
CA ALA A 185 5.72 -18.18 -14.41
C ALA A 185 4.56 -18.16 -15.42
N LEU A 186 4.09 -16.97 -15.82
CA LEU A 186 3.06 -16.81 -16.86
C LEU A 186 3.56 -17.32 -18.21
N ARG A 187 4.81 -17.01 -18.58
CA ARG A 187 5.41 -17.51 -19.83
C ARG A 187 5.56 -19.03 -19.84
N GLU A 188 6.00 -19.62 -18.73
CA GLU A 188 6.14 -21.08 -18.60
C GLU A 188 4.78 -21.80 -18.71
N THR A 189 3.71 -21.16 -18.23
CA THR A 189 2.36 -21.71 -18.24
C THR A 189 1.64 -21.54 -19.58
N PHE A 190 1.66 -20.32 -20.11
CA PHE A 190 0.85 -19.94 -21.28
C PHE A 190 1.62 -19.93 -22.60
N GLY A 191 2.95 -20.09 -22.56
CA GLY A 191 3.81 -20.24 -23.74
C GLY A 191 3.61 -19.17 -24.80
N GLU A 192 3.25 -19.58 -26.01
CA GLU A 192 3.06 -18.70 -27.17
C GLU A 192 1.92 -17.67 -26.98
N GLU A 193 0.91 -17.97 -26.16
CA GLU A 193 -0.15 -17.01 -25.85
C GLU A 193 0.40 -15.80 -25.09
N TRP A 194 1.21 -16.06 -24.06
CA TRP A 194 1.91 -15.00 -23.33
C TRP A 194 2.88 -14.24 -24.23
N VAL A 195 3.63 -14.92 -25.10
CA VAL A 195 4.56 -14.24 -26.03
C VAL A 195 3.83 -13.28 -26.97
N ARG A 196 2.67 -13.69 -27.52
CA ARG A 196 1.85 -12.82 -28.37
C ARG A 196 1.28 -11.63 -27.61
N TRP A 197 0.80 -11.85 -26.39
CA TRP A 197 0.28 -10.79 -25.54
C TRP A 197 1.37 -9.81 -25.09
N ALA A 198 2.50 -10.30 -24.58
CA ALA A 198 3.62 -9.46 -24.13
C ALA A 198 4.21 -8.58 -25.25
N LYS A 199 4.13 -9.03 -26.51
CA LYS A 199 4.48 -8.18 -27.68
C LYS A 199 3.52 -7.01 -27.87
N ARG A 200 2.22 -7.19 -27.59
CA ARG A 200 1.19 -6.14 -27.69
C ARG A 200 1.17 -5.24 -26.46
N THR A 201 1.53 -5.80 -25.30
CA THR A 201 1.61 -5.12 -24.01
C THR A 201 3.07 -5.08 -23.55
N PRO A 202 3.91 -4.21 -24.14
CA PRO A 202 5.35 -4.21 -23.89
C PRO A 202 5.72 -3.70 -22.51
N TYR A 203 4.84 -2.93 -21.87
CA TYR A 203 5.11 -2.26 -20.61
C TYR A 203 4.84 -3.15 -19.40
N LEU A 204 5.75 -3.16 -18.44
CA LEU A 204 5.70 -4.02 -17.26
C LEU A 204 4.70 -3.49 -16.21
N ILE A 205 4.91 -2.25 -15.75
CA ILE A 205 4.17 -1.65 -14.62
C ILE A 205 3.59 -0.28 -15.00
N CYS A 206 4.34 0.55 -15.73
CA CYS A 206 3.80 1.78 -16.29
C CYS A 206 4.34 1.99 -17.71
N PRO A 207 3.63 2.78 -18.55
CA PRO A 207 4.11 3.09 -19.88
C PRO A 207 5.55 3.63 -19.86
N GLY A 208 6.43 3.01 -20.65
CA GLY A 208 7.86 3.35 -20.72
C GLY A 208 8.79 2.51 -19.84
N LEU A 209 8.27 1.67 -18.93
CA LEU A 209 9.05 0.63 -18.23
C LEU A 209 8.80 -0.73 -18.87
N TYR A 210 9.86 -1.39 -19.34
CA TYR A 210 9.82 -2.63 -20.12
C TYR A 210 10.06 -3.89 -19.28
#